data_AF-A0A955SHL4-F1
#
_entry.id   AF-A0A955SHL4-F1
#
_cell.length_a   1.000
_cell.length_b   1.000
_cell.length_c   1.000
_cell.angle_alpha   90.00
_cell.angle_beta   90.00
_cell.angle_gamma   90.00
#
_symmetry.space_group_name_H-M   'P 1'
#
loop_
_entity.id
_entity.type
_entity.pdbx_description
1 polymer ?
#
loop_
_entity_poly.entity_id
_entity_poly.type
_entity_poly.pdbx_seq_one_letter_code
_entity_poly.pdbx_strand_id
1 'polypeptide(L)'
;LVIPGGRAPEYIRNAPGVADWVKAFIESGRPVAGTCHAGLLLAKAGVLSGRKCAAYPELACDIETAGGTFIDEAVVIDENLITARAWPDNPQWMREFIQAVHHNG
;
A
#
# COMPACT_ATOMS: atom_id res chain seq x y z
N LEU A 1 -2.04 1.09 -9.87
CA LEU A 1 -0.85 0.24 -9.56
C LEU A 1 -1.27 -0.81 -8.53
N VAL A 2 -0.79 -2.06 -8.62
CA VAL A 2 -1.00 -3.07 -7.58
C VAL A 2 0.36 -3.56 -7.08
N ILE A 3 0.57 -3.55 -5.76
CA ILE A 3 1.79 -3.99 -5.08
C ILE A 3 1.45 -5.23 -4.24
N PRO A 4 1.82 -6.43 -4.71
CA PRO A 4 1.60 -7.65 -3.93
C PRO A 4 2.54 -7.71 -2.72
N GLY A 5 2.17 -8.57 -1.76
CA GLY A 5 3.00 -8.86 -0.59
C GLY A 5 4.06 -9.95 -0.86
N GLY A 6 4.24 -10.84 0.12
CA GLY A 6 5.32 -11.83 0.12
C GLY A 6 6.68 -11.20 0.39
N ARG A 7 7.75 -11.89 0.00
CA ARG A 7 9.12 -11.39 0.26
C ARG A 7 9.62 -10.40 -0.80
N ALA A 8 8.96 -10.26 -1.94
CA ALA A 8 9.42 -9.38 -3.01
C ALA A 8 9.58 -7.91 -2.54
N PRO A 9 8.63 -7.29 -1.80
CA PRO A 9 8.78 -5.92 -1.28
C PRO A 9 10.04 -5.66 -0.44
N GLU A 10 10.55 -6.66 0.29
CA GLU A 10 11.78 -6.56 1.08
C GLU A 10 12.99 -6.19 0.21
N TYR A 11 13.06 -6.79 -0.99
CA TYR A 11 14.16 -6.65 -1.93
C TYR A 11 13.93 -5.50 -2.92
N ILE A 12 12.76 -5.45 -3.56
CA ILE A 12 12.51 -4.50 -4.66
C ILE A 12 12.45 -3.05 -4.18
N ARG A 13 12.21 -2.79 -2.89
CA ARG A 13 12.28 -1.43 -2.31
C ARG A 13 13.66 -0.79 -2.43
N ASN A 14 14.71 -1.61 -2.57
CA ASN A 14 16.08 -1.14 -2.77
C ASN A 14 16.53 -1.18 -4.23
N ALA A 15 15.68 -1.67 -5.14
CA ALA A 15 15.99 -1.65 -6.56
C ALA A 15 15.92 -0.20 -7.10
N PRO A 16 16.86 0.22 -7.96
CA PRO A 16 16.88 1.58 -8.48
C PRO A 16 15.56 1.99 -9.14
N GLY A 17 15.04 3.16 -8.76
CA GLY A 17 13.84 3.76 -9.35
C GLY A 17 12.49 3.14 -8.96
N VAL A 18 12.46 1.99 -8.26
CA VAL A 18 11.19 1.35 -7.88
C VAL A 18 10.40 2.20 -6.89
N ALA A 19 11.07 2.74 -5.86
CA ALA A 19 10.43 3.62 -4.88
C ALA A 19 9.93 4.92 -5.52
N ASP A 20 10.70 5.51 -6.44
CA ASP A 20 10.32 6.73 -7.17
C ASP A 20 9.10 6.49 -8.07
N TRP A 21 9.04 5.32 -8.71
CA TRP A 21 7.91 4.92 -9.54
C TRP A 21 6.64 4.73 -8.72
N VAL A 22 6.73 4.09 -7.55
CA VAL A 22 5.61 3.96 -6.60
C VAL A 22 5.13 5.34 -6.14
N LYS A 23 6.06 6.22 -5.76
CA LYS A 23 5.77 7.59 -5.35
C LYS A 23 5.04 8.36 -6.45
N ALA A 24 5.52 8.30 -7.69
CA ALA A 24 4.88 8.96 -8.83
C ALA A 24 3.44 8.47 -9.07
N PHE A 25 3.15 7.17 -8.86
CA PHE A 25 1.79 6.66 -8.96
C PHE A 25 0.87 7.22 -7.87
N ILE A 26 1.36 7.30 -6.63
CA ILE A 26 0.59 7.89 -5.53
C ILE A 26 0.33 9.38 -5.80
N GLU A 27 1.35 10.15 -6.17
CA GLU A 27 1.24 11.59 -6.42
C GLU A 27 0.35 11.91 -7.64
N SER A 28 0.23 10.99 -8.59
CA SER A 28 -0.67 11.16 -9.74
C SER A 28 -2.16 11.10 -9.38
N GLY A 29 -2.53 10.76 -8.14
CA GLY A 29 -3.92 10.57 -7.71
C GLY A 29 -4.58 9.29 -8.25
N ARG A 30 -3.86 8.50 -9.05
CA ARG A 30 -4.37 7.23 -9.59
C ARG A 30 -4.50 6.20 -8.47
N PRO A 31 -5.49 5.27 -8.55
CA PRO A 31 -5.61 4.21 -7.56
C PRO A 31 -4.34 3.34 -7.46
N VAL A 32 -3.87 3.15 -6.23
CA VAL A 32 -2.77 2.28 -5.86
C VAL A 32 -3.25 1.29 -4.81
N ALA A 33 -3.11 0.00 -5.08
CA ALA A 33 -3.46 -1.08 -4.17
C ALA A 33 -2.20 -1.75 -3.61
N GLY A 34 -2.13 -1.98 -2.30
CA GLY A 34 -1.05 -2.70 -1.63
C GLY A 34 -1.57 -3.75 -0.63
N THR A 35 -0.89 -4.87 -0.47
CA THR A 35 -1.28 -5.88 0.54
C THR A 35 -0.08 -6.46 1.27
N CYS A 36 -0.26 -6.86 2.53
CA CYS A 36 0.73 -7.60 3.30
C CYS A 36 2.06 -6.83 3.40
N HIS A 37 3.15 -7.36 2.83
CA HIS A 37 4.47 -6.74 2.89
C HIS A 37 4.67 -5.56 1.94
N ALA A 38 3.67 -5.20 1.13
CA ALA A 38 3.69 -3.99 0.31
C ALA A 38 3.98 -2.72 1.14
N GLY A 39 3.61 -2.72 2.43
CA GLY A 39 3.92 -1.67 3.39
C GLY A 39 5.41 -1.29 3.43
N LEU A 40 6.32 -2.24 3.27
CA LEU A 40 7.77 -1.97 3.24
C LEU A 40 8.19 -1.08 2.07
N LEU A 41 7.58 -1.29 0.90
CA LEU A 41 7.85 -0.51 -0.30
C LEU A 41 7.17 0.85 -0.23
N LEU A 42 5.94 0.92 0.29
CA LEU A 42 5.23 2.18 0.53
C LEU A 42 5.98 3.07 1.55
N ALA A 43 6.47 2.48 2.63
CA ALA A 43 7.33 3.15 3.62
C ALA A 43 8.61 3.70 2.95
N LYS A 44 9.30 2.87 2.17
CA LYS A 44 10.51 3.28 1.44
C LYS A 44 10.25 4.39 0.41
N ALA A 45 9.09 4.38 -0.24
CA ALA A 45 8.68 5.42 -1.17
C ALA A 45 8.33 6.75 -0.48
N GLY A 46 8.23 6.77 0.86
CA GLY A 46 7.95 7.97 1.64
C GLY A 46 6.52 8.50 1.46
N VAL A 47 5.57 7.62 1.13
CA VAL A 47 4.18 8.00 0.81
C VAL A 47 3.20 7.79 1.96
N LEU A 48 3.69 7.36 3.13
CA LEU A 48 2.83 7.02 4.28
C LEU A 48 2.64 8.18 5.29
N SER A 49 3.42 9.26 5.19
CA SER A 49 3.36 10.36 6.17
C SER A 49 1.95 10.97 6.26
N GLY A 50 1.33 10.89 7.43
CA GLY A 50 -0.03 11.39 7.68
C GLY A 50 -1.16 10.51 7.11
N ARG A 51 -0.85 9.34 6.57
CA ARG A 51 -1.81 8.43 5.92
C ARG A 51 -2.14 7.23 6.80
N LYS A 52 -3.36 6.72 6.68
CA LYS A 52 -3.80 5.45 7.24
C LYS A 52 -3.43 4.31 6.29
N CYS A 53 -2.94 3.21 6.83
CA CYS A 53 -2.46 2.10 6.03
C CYS A 53 -2.67 0.77 6.77
N ALA A 54 -3.27 -0.21 6.09
CA ALA A 54 -3.17 -1.60 6.50
C ALA A 54 -1.90 -2.24 5.91
N ALA A 55 -1.30 -3.16 6.65
CA ALA A 55 -0.18 -3.96 6.20
C ALA A 55 -0.24 -5.31 6.91
N TYR A 56 0.69 -6.21 6.59
CA TYR A 56 0.88 -7.41 7.41
C TYR A 56 1.13 -6.96 8.87
N PRO A 57 0.46 -7.51 9.90
CA PRO A 57 0.46 -6.94 11.25
C PRO A 57 1.84 -6.67 11.85
N GLU A 58 2.81 -7.52 11.53
CA GLU A 58 4.20 -7.45 11.96
C GLU A 58 4.94 -6.22 11.41
N LEU A 59 4.37 -5.54 10.41
CA LEU A 59 4.88 -4.29 9.84
C LEU A 59 4.25 -3.03 10.45
N ALA A 60 3.42 -3.13 11.49
CA ALA A 60 2.82 -1.96 12.14
C ALA A 60 3.90 -0.92 12.52
N CYS A 61 5.00 -1.38 13.10
CA CYS A 61 6.15 -0.52 13.44
C CYS A 61 6.78 0.15 12.21
N ASP A 62 6.89 -0.54 11.08
CA ASP A 62 7.41 0.04 9.83
C ASP A 62 6.49 1.15 9.30
N ILE A 63 5.17 0.94 9.37
CA ILE A 63 4.17 1.93 8.96
C ILE A 63 4.26 3.18 9.85
N GLU A 64 4.30 2.99 11.16
CA GLU A 64 4.39 4.07 12.15
C GLU A 64 5.71 4.84 12.05
N THR A 65 6.83 4.14 11.88
CA THR A 65 8.15 4.75 11.68
C THR A 65 8.22 5.58 10.39
N ALA A 66 7.46 5.19 9.36
CA ALA A 66 7.32 5.95 8.12
C ALA A 66 6.34 7.15 8.24
N GLY A 67 5.80 7.40 9.43
CA GLY A 67 4.87 8.50 9.72
C GLY A 67 3.42 8.21 9.34
N GLY A 68 3.07 6.97 9.03
CA GLY A 68 1.70 6.54 8.80
C GLY A 68 1.02 6.05 10.07
N THR A 69 -0.29 5.87 10.01
CA THR A 69 -1.09 5.24 11.06
C THR A 69 -1.45 3.82 10.62
N PHE A 70 -0.93 2.82 11.32
CA PHE A 70 -1.33 1.44 11.09
C PHE A 70 -2.78 1.23 11.53
N ILE A 71 -3.59 0.60 10.68
CA ILE A 71 -4.98 0.25 10.97
C ILE A 71 -5.15 -1.26 10.76
N ASP A 72 -5.57 -1.97 11.82
CA ASP A 72 -5.87 -3.40 11.77
C ASP A 72 -7.28 -3.66 11.25
N GLU A 73 -7.49 -3.41 9.96
CA GLU A 73 -8.74 -3.67 9.25
C GLU A 73 -8.48 -4.45 7.96
N ALA A 74 -9.51 -5.17 7.48
CA ALA A 74 -9.39 -5.99 6.27
C ALA A 74 -9.00 -5.16 5.04
N VAL A 75 -9.56 -3.95 4.92
CA VAL A 75 -9.24 -2.99 3.87
C VAL A 75 -9.22 -1.59 4.46
N VAL A 76 -8.20 -0.83 4.12
CA VAL A 76 -8.08 0.59 4.49
C VAL A 76 -7.97 1.38 3.20
N ILE A 77 -8.92 2.30 3.01
CA ILE A 77 -8.92 3.25 1.90
C ILE A 77 -8.55 4.61 2.47
N ASP A 78 -7.44 5.15 2.01
CA ASP A 78 -7.02 6.51 2.29
C ASP A 78 -6.76 7.20 0.95
N GLU A 79 -7.68 8.07 0.53
CA GLU A 79 -7.69 8.70 -0.80
C GLU A 79 -7.50 7.66 -1.93
N ASN A 80 -6.39 7.74 -2.67
CA ASN A 80 -6.04 6.84 -3.76
C ASN A 80 -5.21 5.62 -3.34
N LEU A 81 -4.91 5.45 -2.04
CA LEU A 81 -4.18 4.30 -1.49
C LEU A 81 -5.16 3.31 -0.84
N ILE A 82 -5.19 2.08 -1.36
CA ILE A 82 -6.10 1.01 -0.94
C ILE A 82 -5.27 -0.17 -0.45
N THR A 83 -5.30 -0.41 0.86
CA THR A 83 -4.37 -1.35 1.51
C THR A 83 -5.10 -2.47 2.26
N ALA A 84 -4.45 -3.62 2.42
CA ALA A 84 -4.99 -4.79 3.11
C ALA A 84 -3.92 -5.57 3.87
N ARG A 85 -4.32 -6.37 4.87
CA ARG A 85 -3.37 -7.02 5.78
C ARG A 85 -2.72 -8.26 5.17
N ALA A 86 -3.52 -9.14 4.57
CA ALA A 86 -3.03 -10.40 4.03
C ALA A 86 -3.98 -11.00 2.99
N TRP A 87 -3.59 -12.16 2.46
CA TRP A 87 -4.36 -12.91 1.47
C TRP A 87 -5.82 -13.23 1.84
N PRO A 88 -6.23 -13.39 3.13
CA PRO A 88 -7.65 -13.56 3.47
C PRO A 88 -8.51 -12.35 3.10
N ASP A 89 -7.91 -11.16 3.05
CA ASP A 89 -8.60 -9.90 2.75
C ASP A 89 -8.69 -9.62 1.24
N ASN A 90 -8.06 -10.44 0.39
CA ASN A 90 -8.02 -10.26 -1.08
C ASN A 90 -9.40 -9.99 -1.73
N PRO A 91 -10.50 -10.69 -1.37
CA PRO A 91 -11.80 -10.45 -1.99
C PRO A 91 -12.33 -9.03 -1.73
N GLN A 92 -12.14 -8.51 -0.51
CA GLN A 92 -12.58 -7.16 -0.15
C GLN A 92 -11.62 -6.12 -0.74
N TRP A 93 -10.31 -6.35 -0.60
CA TRP A 93 -9.27 -5.47 -1.12
C TRP A 93 -9.38 -5.22 -2.62
N MET A 94 -9.55 -6.29 -3.41
CA MET A 94 -9.66 -6.18 -4.85
C MET A 94 -10.99 -5.59 -5.29
N ARG A 95 -12.08 -5.79 -4.53
CA ARG A 95 -13.37 -5.13 -4.80
C ARG A 95 -13.21 -3.62 -4.76
N GLU A 96 -12.63 -3.08 -3.68
CA GLU A 96 -12.44 -1.64 -3.51
C GLU A 96 -11.50 -1.06 -4.57
N PHE A 97 -10.41 -1.77 -4.89
CA PHE A 97 -9.50 -1.35 -5.96
C PHE A 97 -10.16 -1.31 -7.33
N ILE A 98 -10.92 -2.35 -7.71
CA ILE A 98 -11.64 -2.39 -8.99
C ILE A 98 -12.64 -1.23 -9.06
N GLN A 99 -13.39 -0.98 -7.99
CA GLN A 99 -14.31 0.17 -7.94
C GLN A 99 -13.56 1.49 -8.14
N ALA A 100 -12.44 1.72 -7.44
CA ALA A 100 -11.66 2.94 -7.58
C ALA A 100 -11.11 3.15 -9.00
N VAL A 101 -10.73 2.08 -9.70
CA VAL A 101 -10.26 2.15 -11.09
C VAL A 101 -11.39 2.52 -12.05
N HIS A 102 -12.62 2.04 -11.83
CA HIS A 102 -13.76 2.34 -12.70
C HIS A 102 -14.35 3.74 -12.50
N HIS A 103 -14.27 4.33 -11.31
CA HIS A 103 -14.82 5.67 -11.05
C HIS A 103 -13.87 6.81 -11.44
N ASN A 104 -12.58 6.53 -11.61
CA ASN A 104 -11.55 7.49 -12.05
C ASN A 104 -11.23 7.38 -13.56
N GLY A 105 -12.12 6.74 -14.34
CA GLY A 105 -12.04 6.59 -15.80
C GLY A 105 -13.01 7.50 -16.55
#